data_AF-A0A2A5VS00-F1
#
_entry.id   AF-A0A2A5VS00-F1
#
_cell.length_a   1.000
_cell.length_b   1.000
_cell.length_c   1.000
_cell.angle_alpha   90.00
_cell.angle_beta   90.00
_cell.angle_gamma   90.00
#
_symmetry.space_group_name_H-M   'P 1'
#
loop_
_entity.id
_entity.type
_entity.pdbx_description
1 polymer ?
#
loop_
_entity_poly.entity_id
_entity_poly.type
_entity_poly.pdbx_seq_one_letter_code
_entity_poly.pdbx_strand_id
1 'polypeptide(L)'
;MGKPSLDEFRKWLQSEIREIESLEVGPNVDKRLLQLEMALQEAMAFNAAWNIRTEASITPVIQEKAVRLLSPSPEINNDSGPKGICGSCEAEIEDDLPFCPVCGDNR
;
A
#
# COMPACT_ATOMS: atom_id res chain seq x y z
N MET A 1 -15.20 -0.16 -21.69
CA MET A 1 -14.27 -1.30 -21.79
C MET A 1 -14.43 -2.16 -20.54
N GLY A 2 -14.57 -3.47 -20.68
CA GLY A 2 -14.79 -4.39 -19.55
C GLY A 2 -13.54 -4.51 -18.66
N LYS A 3 -13.73 -4.97 -17.42
CA LYS A 3 -12.60 -5.35 -16.55
C LYS A 3 -12.01 -6.67 -17.06
N PRO A 4 -10.68 -6.81 -17.11
CA PRO A 4 -10.05 -8.05 -17.54
C PRO A 4 -10.43 -9.21 -16.63
N SER A 5 -10.66 -10.37 -17.24
CA SER A 5 -11.00 -11.63 -16.58
C SER A 5 -9.76 -12.48 -16.32
N LEU A 6 -9.88 -13.46 -15.42
CA LEU A 6 -8.82 -14.43 -15.15
C LEU A 6 -8.45 -15.26 -16.41
N ASP A 7 -9.42 -15.54 -17.28
CA ASP A 7 -9.18 -16.29 -18.51
C ASP A 7 -8.37 -15.47 -19.53
N GLU A 8 -8.69 -14.17 -19.68
CA GLU A 8 -7.90 -13.25 -20.50
C GLU A 8 -6.47 -13.11 -19.96
N PHE A 9 -6.30 -13.05 -18.64
CA PHE A 9 -4.97 -13.03 -18.02
C PHE A 9 -4.16 -14.30 -18.33
N ARG A 10 -4.77 -15.49 -18.23
CA ARG A 10 -4.11 -16.76 -18.58
C ARG A 10 -3.69 -16.82 -20.05
N LYS A 11 -4.57 -16.38 -20.96
CA LYS A 11 -4.26 -16.30 -22.40
C LYS A 11 -3.11 -15.36 -22.68
N TRP A 12 -3.07 -14.21 -22.01
CA TRP A 12 -1.95 -13.28 -22.12
C TRP A 12 -0.65 -13.88 -21.59
N LEU A 13 -0.65 -14.56 -20.44
CA LEU A 13 0.55 -15.25 -19.94
C LEU A 13 1.07 -16.29 -20.94
N GLN A 14 0.17 -17.04 -21.58
CA GLN A 14 0.54 -18.03 -22.60
C GLN A 14 1.14 -17.38 -23.87
N SER A 15 0.65 -16.21 -24.29
CA SER A 15 1.26 -15.49 -25.42
C SER A 15 2.65 -14.97 -25.06
N GLU A 16 2.82 -14.39 -23.86
CA GLU A 16 4.11 -13.89 -23.40
C GLU A 16 5.15 -15.01 -23.27
N ILE A 17 4.76 -16.18 -22.76
CA ILE A 17 5.64 -17.35 -22.67
C ILE A 17 6.14 -17.73 -24.08
N ARG A 18 5.23 -17.85 -25.05
CA ARG A 18 5.61 -18.20 -26.43
C ARG A 18 6.54 -17.18 -27.07
N GLU A 19 6.30 -15.89 -26.81
CA GLU A 19 7.17 -14.82 -27.31
C GLU A 19 8.56 -14.93 -26.71
N ILE A 20 8.67 -15.20 -25.42
CA ILE A 20 9.97 -15.32 -24.74
C ILE A 20 10.71 -16.61 -25.12
N GLU A 21 10.01 -17.73 -25.27
CA GLU A 21 10.58 -18.97 -25.79
C GLU A 21 11.14 -18.81 -27.22
N SER A 22 10.61 -17.86 -28.00
CA SER A 22 11.14 -17.54 -29.33
C SER A 22 12.43 -16.70 -29.30
N LEU A 23 12.79 -16.12 -28.15
CA LEU A 23 14.03 -15.35 -27.98
C LEU A 23 15.18 -16.32 -27.65
N GLU A 24 16.07 -16.56 -28.61
CA GLU A 24 17.12 -17.60 -28.50
C GLU A 24 18.11 -17.37 -27.34
N VAL A 25 18.47 -16.12 -27.00
CA VAL A 25 19.43 -15.83 -25.92
C VAL A 25 19.19 -14.45 -25.30
N GLY A 26 19.10 -14.39 -23.97
CA GLY A 26 19.19 -13.14 -23.22
C GLY A 26 19.46 -13.38 -21.73
N PRO A 27 20.16 -12.47 -21.03
CA PRO A 27 20.63 -12.68 -19.66
C PRO A 27 19.52 -12.82 -18.60
N ASN A 28 18.25 -12.64 -18.99
CA ASN A 28 17.08 -12.71 -18.11
C ASN A 28 15.92 -13.53 -18.69
N VAL A 29 16.11 -14.22 -19.82
CA VAL A 29 15.04 -14.99 -20.50
C VAL A 29 14.52 -16.07 -19.57
N ASP A 30 15.39 -16.92 -19.02
CA ASP A 30 15.01 -18.01 -18.12
C ASP A 30 14.29 -17.52 -16.86
N LYS A 31 14.79 -16.43 -16.26
CA LYS A 31 14.19 -15.84 -15.06
C LYS A 31 12.79 -15.32 -15.36
N ARG A 32 12.61 -14.65 -16.50
CA ARG A 32 11.31 -14.11 -16.90
C ARG A 32 10.34 -15.23 -17.28
N LEU A 33 10.81 -16.24 -18.00
CA LEU A 33 10.04 -17.43 -18.36
C LEU A 33 9.51 -18.12 -17.10
N LEU A 34 10.39 -18.39 -16.14
CA LEU A 34 10.01 -18.98 -14.85
C LEU A 34 8.93 -18.16 -14.12
N GLN A 35 9.05 -16.83 -14.11
CA GLN A 35 8.05 -15.96 -13.49
C GLN A 35 6.68 -16.07 -14.16
N LEU A 36 6.64 -16.13 -15.50
CA LEU A 36 5.40 -16.26 -16.24
C LEU A 36 4.76 -17.64 -16.06
N GLU A 37 5.57 -18.70 -16.06
CA GLU A 37 5.12 -20.06 -15.79
C GLU A 37 4.54 -20.21 -14.38
N MET A 38 5.24 -19.70 -13.37
CA MET A 38 4.74 -19.67 -12.00
C MET A 38 3.42 -18.90 -11.91
N ALA A 39 3.32 -17.72 -12.54
CA ALA A 39 2.09 -16.93 -12.55
C ALA A 39 0.93 -17.68 -13.24
N LEU A 40 1.20 -18.41 -14.33
CA LEU A 40 0.20 -19.20 -15.03
C LEU A 40 -0.28 -20.38 -14.17
N GLN A 41 0.65 -21.08 -13.52
CA GLN A 41 0.34 -22.17 -12.60
C GLN A 41 -0.51 -21.68 -11.43
N GLU A 42 -0.16 -20.57 -10.81
CA GLU A 42 -0.95 -19.97 -9.71
C GLU A 42 -2.33 -19.52 -10.18
N ALA A 43 -2.45 -18.93 -11.37
CA ALA A 43 -3.75 -18.56 -11.94
C ALA A 43 -4.65 -19.79 -12.18
N MET A 44 -4.07 -20.91 -12.62
CA MET A 44 -4.79 -22.18 -12.78
C MET A 44 -5.18 -22.78 -11.43
N ALA A 45 -4.25 -22.80 -10.47
CA ALA A 45 -4.49 -23.30 -9.12
C ALA A 45 -5.58 -22.49 -8.41
N PHE A 46 -5.57 -21.16 -8.55
CA PHE A 46 -6.62 -20.28 -8.04
C PHE A 46 -7.99 -20.64 -8.63
N ASN A 47 -8.09 -20.80 -9.95
CA ASN A 47 -9.34 -21.17 -10.60
C ASN A 47 -9.86 -22.54 -10.12
N ALA A 48 -8.97 -23.52 -9.99
CA ALA A 48 -9.32 -24.85 -9.47
C ALA A 48 -9.80 -24.78 -8.02
N ALA A 49 -9.08 -24.06 -7.15
CA ALA A 49 -9.46 -23.87 -5.75
C ALA A 49 -10.80 -23.13 -5.62
N TRP A 50 -11.05 -22.14 -6.48
CA TRP A 50 -12.33 -21.45 -6.54
C TRP A 50 -13.48 -22.40 -6.86
N ASN A 51 -13.32 -23.23 -7.89
CA ASN A 51 -14.34 -24.20 -8.31
C ASN A 51 -14.63 -25.22 -7.21
N ILE A 52 -13.59 -25.81 -6.60
CA ILE A 52 -13.73 -26.77 -5.49
C ILE A 52 -14.51 -26.16 -4.32
N ARG A 53 -14.18 -24.92 -3.93
CA ARG A 53 -14.90 -24.23 -2.83
C ARG A 53 -16.35 -23.97 -3.20
N THR A 54 -16.60 -23.51 -4.43
CA THR A 54 -17.95 -23.25 -4.93
C THR A 54 -18.80 -24.52 -4.96
N GLU A 55 -18.24 -25.63 -5.45
CA GLU A 55 -18.88 -26.96 -5.46
C GLU A 55 -19.21 -27.45 -4.05
N ALA A 56 -18.31 -27.19 -3.09
CA ALA A 56 -18.53 -27.49 -1.67
C ALA A 56 -19.47 -26.50 -0.96
N SER A 57 -20.07 -25.53 -1.67
CA SER A 57 -20.88 -24.44 -1.08
C SER A 57 -20.13 -23.62 -0.02
N ILE A 58 -18.80 -23.54 -0.14
CA ILE A 58 -17.91 -22.74 0.71
C ILE A 58 -17.65 -21.41 -0.01
N THR A 59 -17.79 -20.29 0.71
CA THR A 59 -17.45 -18.96 0.17
C THR A 59 -15.97 -18.92 -0.27
N PRO A 60 -15.67 -18.72 -1.57
CA PRO A 60 -14.30 -18.89 -2.08
C PRO A 60 -13.29 -17.86 -1.57
N VAL A 61 -13.75 -16.67 -1.21
CA VAL A 61 -12.93 -15.55 -0.74
C VAL A 61 -13.46 -15.02 0.57
N ILE A 62 -12.56 -14.86 1.53
CA ILE A 62 -12.84 -14.22 2.82
C ILE A 62 -12.16 -12.86 2.78
N GLN A 63 -12.92 -11.78 2.94
CA GLN A 63 -12.36 -10.44 3.06
C GLN A 63 -11.87 -10.25 4.50
N GLU A 64 -10.56 -10.27 4.70
CA GLU A 64 -9.99 -9.98 6.01
C GLU A 64 -9.94 -8.46 6.25
N LYS A 65 -10.22 -8.03 7.49
CA LYS A 65 -10.02 -6.63 7.89
C LYS A 65 -8.52 -6.36 7.94
N ALA A 66 -8.07 -5.29 7.28
CA ALA A 66 -6.68 -4.86 7.35
C ALA A 66 -6.32 -4.50 8.80
N VAL A 67 -5.58 -5.39 9.47
CA VAL A 67 -5.07 -5.13 10.83
C VAL A 67 -3.85 -4.23 10.70
N ARG A 68 -4.05 -2.92 10.58
CA ARG A 68 -3.00 -2.00 11.04
C ARG A 68 -3.00 -2.08 12.56
N LEU A 69 -1.92 -2.59 13.14
CA LEU A 69 -1.59 -2.39 14.56
C LEU A 69 -1.34 -0.90 14.77
N LEU A 70 -2.41 -0.11 14.81
CA LEU A 70 -2.39 1.23 15.37
C LEU A 70 -2.39 1.02 16.88
N SER A 71 -1.21 0.86 17.48
CA SER A 71 -1.07 1.23 18.89
C SER A 71 -1.57 2.66 18.99
N PRO A 72 -2.61 2.97 19.77
CA PRO A 72 -3.01 4.36 19.95
C PRO A 72 -1.81 5.09 20.53
N SER A 73 -1.30 6.09 19.81
CA SER A 73 -0.37 7.04 20.38
C SER A 73 -1.05 7.64 21.60
N PRO A 74 -0.40 7.70 22.79
CA PRO A 74 -1.02 8.35 23.93
C PRO A 74 -1.35 9.79 23.52
N GLU A 75 -2.61 10.18 23.71
CA GLU A 75 -3.05 11.54 23.45
C GLU A 75 -2.23 12.49 24.33
N ILE A 76 -1.40 13.30 23.70
CA ILE A 76 -0.67 14.37 24.36
C ILE A 76 -1.73 15.41 24.69
N ASN A 77 -2.19 15.42 25.94
CA ASN A 77 -2.99 16.52 26.48
C ASN A 77 -2.10 17.76 26.47
N ASN A 78 -2.24 18.59 25.43
CA ASN A 78 -1.66 19.92 25.40
C ASN A 78 -2.45 20.79 26.38
N ASP A 79 -2.03 20.76 27.65
CA ASP A 79 -2.46 21.71 28.65
C ASP A 79 -1.98 23.09 28.21
N SER A 80 -2.91 23.93 27.74
CA SER A 80 -2.64 25.28 27.27
C SER A 80 -2.30 26.16 28.47
N GLY A 81 -1.00 26.20 28.83
CA GLY A 81 -0.45 27.11 29.81
C GLY A 81 -0.69 28.59 29.45
N PRO A 82 -0.59 29.51 30.44
CA PRO A 82 -0.91 30.93 30.24
C PRO A 82 0.00 31.57 29.19
N LYS A 83 -0.61 32.16 28.16
CA LYS A 83 0.08 32.90 27.08
C LYS A 83 0.70 34.19 27.62
N GLY A 84 1.98 34.43 27.31
CA GLY A 84 2.64 35.72 27.56
C GLY A 84 2.30 36.76 26.49
N ILE A 85 2.49 38.05 26.77
CA ILE A 85 2.33 39.13 25.79
C ILE A 85 3.70 39.77 25.55
N CYS A 86 4.05 40.03 24.29
CA CYS A 86 5.28 40.71 23.90
C CYS A 86 5.26 42.18 24.33
N GLY A 87 6.27 42.66 25.05
CA GLY A 87 6.37 44.07 25.42
C GLY A 87 6.69 45.03 24.27
N SER A 88 7.09 44.50 23.11
CA SER A 88 7.58 45.28 21.95
C SER A 88 6.51 45.47 20.87
N CYS A 89 5.73 44.42 20.58
CA CYS A 89 4.69 44.45 19.55
C CYS A 89 3.31 43.99 20.03
N GLU A 90 3.14 43.74 21.34
CA GLU A 90 1.89 43.35 21.99
C GLU A 90 1.27 42.03 21.47
N ALA A 91 2.01 41.26 20.67
CA ALA A 91 1.56 39.94 20.19
C ALA A 91 1.59 38.89 21.31
N GLU A 92 0.68 37.91 21.22
CA GLU A 92 0.69 36.72 22.09
C GLU A 92 1.95 35.88 21.84
N ILE A 93 2.66 35.50 22.90
CA ILE A 93 3.82 34.61 22.89
C ILE A 93 3.44 33.33 23.65
N GLU A 94 3.69 32.17 23.04
CA GLU A 94 3.61 30.89 23.73
C GLU A 94 4.73 30.80 24.78
N ASP A 95 4.43 30.37 26.00
CA ASP A 95 5.39 30.45 27.13
C ASP A 95 6.68 29.62 26.90
N ASP A 96 6.63 28.66 25.97
CA ASP A 96 7.75 27.81 25.57
C ASP A 96 8.72 28.48 24.57
N LEU A 97 8.39 29.68 24.07
CA LEU A 97 9.21 30.45 23.14
C LEU A 97 9.97 31.57 23.87
N PRO A 98 11.32 31.56 23.87
CA PRO A 98 12.11 32.62 24.51
C PRO A 98 12.14 33.94 23.71
N PHE A 99 11.44 34.01 22.59
CA PHE A 99 11.38 35.15 21.68
C PHE A 99 9.99 35.29 21.05
N CYS A 100 9.64 36.51 20.63
CA CYS A 100 8.39 36.78 19.94
C CYS A 100 8.49 36.31 18.48
N PRO A 101 7.59 35.42 17.99
CA PRO A 101 7.61 34.97 16.60
C PRO A 101 7.17 36.06 15.60
N VAL A 102 6.56 37.14 16.07
CA VAL A 102 6.04 38.22 15.22
C VAL A 102 7.09 39.29 14.95
N CYS A 103 7.80 39.75 15.99
CA CYS A 103 8.80 40.82 15.86
C CYS A 103 10.26 40.37 16.03
N GLY A 104 10.49 39.14 16.50
CA GLY A 104 11.82 38.60 16.76
C GLY A 104 12.49 39.17 18.01
N ASP A 105 11.78 39.98 18.79
CA ASP A 105 12.30 40.54 20.04
C ASP A 105 12.26 39.49 21.15
N ASN A 106 13.26 39.50 22.02
CA ASN A 106 13.31 38.56 23.15
C ASN A 106 12.26 38.97 24.19
N ARG A 107 11.70 37.99 24.91
CA ARG A 107 10.71 38.26 25.97
C ARG A 107 11.26 39.17 27.05
#